data_AF-A0A4D7B7P8-F1
#
_entry.id   AF-A0A4D7B7P8-F1
#
_cell.length_a   1.000
_cell.length_b   1.000
_cell.length_c   1.000
_cell.angle_alpha   90.00
_cell.angle_beta   90.00
_cell.angle_gamma   90.00
#
_symmetry.space_group_name_H-M   'P 1'
#
loop_
_entity.id
_entity.type
_entity.pdbx_description
1 polymer ?
#
loop_
_entity_poly.entity_id
_entity_poly.type
_entity_poly.pdbx_seq_one_letter_code
_entity_poly.pdbx_strand_id
1 'polypeptide(L)'
;MSAILCAVALVFIVGKLDERAQAQGFLNMSDKNAAERAGVTDPAEWKRRREADEEATQKAAAAERERKEKEVAQKAAEAATREAAEQAACKADLKCWGEKHSIAGSVYCRPYVERLAANNFEWYDSLLEPKFSHYRWANRASGVITLIGDKVKFQNGFGAWIIHTYECDFDPVAKRVVDVRARQGRIPLN
;
A
#
# COMPACT_ATOMS: atom_id res chain seq x y z
N MET A 1 -33.53 -24.30 43.47
CA MET A 1 -34.82 -24.44 42.74
C MET A 1 -35.68 -23.17 42.74
N SER A 2 -35.59 -22.27 43.73
CA SER A 2 -36.44 -21.06 43.81
C SER A 2 -36.15 -19.99 42.72
N ALA A 3 -34.88 -19.80 42.34
CA ALA A 3 -34.51 -18.79 41.34
C ALA A 3 -34.98 -19.12 39.91
N ILE A 4 -35.01 -20.41 39.55
CA ILE A 4 -35.41 -20.87 38.22
C ILE A 4 -36.93 -20.73 38.02
N LEU A 5 -37.74 -20.99 39.06
CA LEU A 5 -39.18 -20.80 38.99
C LEU A 5 -39.58 -19.32 38.82
N CYS A 6 -38.90 -18.40 39.51
CA CYS A 6 -39.14 -16.96 39.35
C CYS A 6 -38.77 -16.47 37.94
N ALA A 7 -37.66 -16.92 37.39
CA ALA A 7 -37.25 -16.53 36.03
C ALA A 7 -38.26 -16.98 34.96
N VAL A 8 -38.78 -18.21 35.08
CA VAL A 8 -39.79 -18.73 34.15
C VAL A 8 -41.12 -17.97 34.27
N ALA A 9 -41.60 -17.68 35.49
CA ALA A 9 -42.83 -16.93 35.70
C ALA A 9 -42.76 -15.48 35.14
N LEU A 10 -41.61 -14.82 35.29
CA LEU A 10 -41.36 -13.48 34.74
C LEU A 10 -41.41 -13.47 33.20
N VAL A 11 -40.81 -14.47 32.55
CA VAL A 11 -40.84 -14.60 31.08
C VAL A 11 -42.26 -14.78 30.54
N PHE A 12 -43.10 -15.58 31.21
CA PHE A 12 -44.51 -15.78 30.82
C PHE A 12 -45.37 -14.51 30.97
N ILE A 13 -45.12 -13.69 31.99
CA ILE A 13 -45.87 -12.45 32.23
C ILE A 13 -45.49 -11.38 31.20
N VAL A 14 -44.20 -11.23 30.91
CA VAL A 14 -43.71 -10.30 29.88
C VAL A 14 -44.26 -10.67 28.50
N GLY A 15 -44.26 -11.95 28.13
CA GLY A 15 -44.82 -12.42 26.86
C GLY A 15 -46.31 -12.09 26.68
N LYS A 16 -47.14 -12.26 27.71
CA LYS A 16 -48.57 -11.93 27.66
C LYS A 16 -48.86 -10.42 27.56
N LEU A 17 -47.96 -9.58 28.05
CA LEU A 17 -48.08 -8.12 27.94
C LEU A 17 -47.73 -7.65 26.53
N ASP A 18 -46.71 -8.23 25.92
CA ASP A 18 -46.33 -7.93 24.54
C ASP A 18 -47.41 -8.36 23.53
N GLU A 19 -48.05 -9.51 23.75
CA GLU A 19 -49.16 -9.99 22.91
C GLU A 19 -50.35 -9.03 22.88
N ARG A 20 -50.65 -8.38 24.03
CA ARG A 20 -51.70 -7.36 24.15
C ARG A 20 -51.32 -6.05 23.45
N ALA A 21 -50.05 -5.65 23.52
CA ALA A 21 -49.56 -4.47 22.82
C ALA A 21 -49.57 -4.69 21.29
N GLN A 22 -49.18 -5.89 20.85
CA GLN A 22 -49.23 -6.31 19.45
C GLN A 22 -50.65 -6.39 18.90
N ALA A 23 -51.60 -6.91 19.68
CA ALA A 23 -53.03 -6.87 19.32
C ALA A 23 -53.59 -5.45 19.14
N GLN A 24 -52.91 -4.45 19.72
CA GLN A 24 -53.23 -3.03 19.58
C GLN A 24 -52.40 -2.32 18.50
N GLY A 25 -51.57 -3.04 17.72
CA GLY A 25 -50.77 -2.48 16.63
C GLY A 25 -49.39 -1.93 17.02
N PHE A 26 -48.96 -2.10 18.28
CA PHE A 26 -47.63 -1.73 18.77
C PHE A 26 -46.65 -2.91 18.67
N LEU A 27 -45.33 -2.65 18.68
CA LEU A 27 -44.32 -3.73 18.56
C LEU A 27 -44.21 -4.58 19.84
N ASN A 28 -44.33 -3.93 21.00
CA ASN A 28 -44.26 -4.51 22.33
C ASN A 28 -44.75 -3.48 23.37
N MET A 29 -44.75 -3.83 24.65
CA MET A 29 -45.22 -2.93 25.71
C MET A 29 -44.37 -1.65 25.85
N SER A 30 -43.05 -1.74 25.62
CA SER A 30 -42.15 -0.58 25.69
C SER A 30 -42.47 0.46 24.61
N ASP A 31 -42.75 -0.03 23.40
CA ASP A 31 -43.14 0.76 22.25
C ASP A 31 -44.49 1.46 22.45
N LYS A 32 -45.47 0.75 23.03
CA LYS A 32 -46.75 1.35 23.43
C LYS A 32 -46.56 2.46 24.46
N ASN A 33 -45.77 2.22 25.51
CA ASN A 33 -45.47 3.24 26.52
C ASN A 33 -44.69 4.44 25.94
N ALA A 34 -43.89 4.23 24.88
CA ALA A 34 -43.21 5.30 24.17
C ALA A 34 -44.19 6.15 23.35
N ALA A 35 -45.16 5.53 22.68
CA ALA A 35 -46.22 6.21 21.96
C ALA A 35 -47.09 7.06 22.90
N GLU A 36 -47.50 6.50 24.03
CA GLU A 36 -48.29 7.20 25.06
C GLU A 36 -47.54 8.39 25.66
N ARG A 37 -46.24 8.22 25.97
CA ARG A 37 -45.38 9.34 26.43
C ARG A 37 -45.18 10.41 25.37
N ALA A 38 -45.21 10.05 24.10
CA ALA A 38 -45.18 10.98 22.98
C ALA A 38 -46.56 11.60 22.66
N GLY A 39 -47.60 11.24 23.40
CA GLY A 39 -48.97 11.72 23.19
C GLY A 39 -49.65 11.15 21.95
N VAL A 40 -49.15 10.04 21.39
CA VAL A 40 -49.71 9.40 20.18
C VAL A 40 -50.52 8.19 20.58
N THR A 41 -51.84 8.27 20.41
CA THR A 41 -52.76 7.17 20.74
C THR A 41 -53.17 6.33 19.52
N ASP A 42 -52.94 6.84 18.29
CA ASP A 42 -53.15 6.08 17.04
C ASP A 42 -51.91 5.20 16.73
N PRO A 43 -52.04 3.87 16.77
CA PRO A 43 -50.96 2.95 16.43
C PRO A 43 -50.45 3.12 15.00
N ALA A 44 -51.31 3.53 14.05
CA ALA A 44 -50.90 3.75 12.67
C ALA A 44 -50.06 5.02 12.51
N GLU A 45 -50.37 6.08 13.25
CA GLU A 45 -49.55 7.28 13.32
C GLU A 45 -48.19 7.00 13.97
N TRP A 46 -48.17 6.27 15.09
CA TRP A 46 -46.93 5.89 15.76
C TRP A 46 -46.04 5.03 14.85
N LYS A 47 -46.63 4.09 14.11
CA LYS A 47 -45.92 3.28 13.11
C LYS A 47 -45.28 4.16 12.03
N ARG A 48 -46.03 5.10 11.43
CA ARG A 48 -45.51 6.02 10.39
C ARG A 48 -44.35 6.87 10.91
N ARG A 49 -44.40 7.33 12.17
CA ARG A 49 -43.30 8.09 12.80
C ARG A 49 -42.04 7.24 12.90
N ARG A 50 -42.13 6.00 13.37
CA ARG A 50 -40.98 5.09 13.42
C ARG A 50 -40.39 4.80 12.05
N GLU A 51 -41.24 4.54 11.06
CA GLU A 51 -40.79 4.29 9.69
C GLU A 51 -40.07 5.51 9.12
N ALA A 52 -40.57 6.73 9.41
CA ALA A 52 -39.90 7.97 9.02
C ALA A 52 -38.56 8.19 9.76
N ASP A 53 -38.49 7.90 11.07
CA ASP A 53 -37.27 8.00 11.87
C ASP A 53 -36.23 6.98 11.43
N GLU A 54 -36.67 5.76 11.10
CA GLU A 54 -35.81 4.71 10.55
C GLU A 54 -35.30 5.09 9.16
N GLU A 55 -36.17 5.58 8.28
CA GLU A 55 -35.79 6.09 6.96
C GLU A 55 -34.81 7.26 7.06
N ALA A 56 -35.04 8.20 7.99
CA ALA A 56 -34.14 9.32 8.24
C ALA A 56 -32.77 8.86 8.76
N THR A 57 -32.76 7.88 9.66
CA THR A 57 -31.52 7.27 10.19
C THR A 57 -30.74 6.56 9.09
N GLN A 58 -31.43 5.79 8.23
CA GLN A 58 -30.82 5.11 7.10
C GLN A 58 -30.25 6.11 6.07
N LYS A 59 -30.99 7.19 5.75
CA LYS A 59 -30.51 8.26 4.87
C LYS A 59 -29.29 8.98 5.45
N ALA A 60 -29.31 9.29 6.74
CA ALA A 60 -28.17 9.91 7.41
C ALA A 60 -26.94 9.00 7.41
N ALA A 61 -27.12 7.70 7.67
CA ALA A 61 -26.05 6.72 7.60
C ALA A 61 -25.50 6.56 6.18
N ALA A 62 -26.35 6.57 5.15
CA ALA A 62 -25.94 6.51 3.75
C ALA A 62 -25.16 7.76 3.33
N ALA A 63 -25.65 8.96 3.66
CA ALA A 63 -24.97 10.22 3.39
C ALA A 63 -23.60 10.30 4.09
N GLU A 64 -23.51 9.79 5.32
CA GLU A 64 -22.24 9.74 6.04
C GLU A 64 -21.26 8.74 5.43
N ARG A 65 -21.74 7.58 4.97
CA ARG A 65 -20.90 6.61 4.22
C ARG A 65 -20.38 7.23 2.93
N GLU A 66 -21.24 7.87 2.16
CA GLU A 66 -20.86 8.54 0.91
C GLU A 66 -19.83 9.66 1.16
N ARG A 67 -20.01 10.46 2.23
CA ARG A 67 -19.01 11.47 2.63
C ARG A 67 -17.66 10.85 2.95
N LYS A 68 -17.65 9.77 3.75
CA LYS A 68 -16.41 9.07 4.10
C LYS A 68 -15.73 8.45 2.89
N GLU A 69 -16.50 7.85 1.99
CA GLU A 69 -15.98 7.29 0.73
C GLU A 69 -15.36 8.38 -0.14
N LYS A 70 -16.02 9.53 -0.29
CA LYS A 70 -15.47 10.68 -1.02
C LYS A 70 -14.21 11.23 -0.35
N GLU A 71 -14.18 11.33 0.98
CA GLU A 71 -12.99 11.78 1.72
C GLU A 71 -11.81 10.82 1.54
N VAL A 72 -12.05 9.52 1.62
CA VAL A 72 -11.03 8.49 1.37
C VAL A 72 -10.52 8.56 -0.07
N ALA A 73 -11.42 8.69 -1.05
CA ALA A 73 -11.05 8.81 -2.45
C ALA A 73 -10.23 10.09 -2.71
N GLN A 74 -10.61 11.21 -2.11
CA GLN A 74 -9.88 12.47 -2.22
C GLN A 74 -8.48 12.35 -1.61
N LYS A 75 -8.35 11.81 -0.41
CA LYS A 75 -7.04 11.60 0.24
C LYS A 75 -6.14 10.66 -0.56
N ALA A 76 -6.71 9.62 -1.16
CA ALA A 76 -5.96 8.71 -2.04
C ALA A 76 -5.47 9.43 -3.31
N ALA A 77 -6.31 10.25 -3.94
CA ALA A 77 -5.94 11.04 -5.11
C ALA A 77 -4.85 12.08 -4.78
N GLU A 78 -4.95 12.77 -3.64
CA GLU A 78 -3.94 13.70 -3.16
C GLU A 78 -2.61 13.00 -2.85
N ALA A 79 -2.66 11.83 -2.20
CA ALA A 79 -1.48 11.02 -1.92
C ALA A 79 -0.80 10.54 -3.22
N ALA A 80 -1.56 10.05 -4.18
CA ALA A 80 -1.04 9.63 -5.49
C ALA A 80 -0.42 10.81 -6.26
N THR A 81 -1.03 11.99 -6.19
CA THR A 81 -0.49 13.21 -6.82
C THR A 81 0.83 13.63 -6.16
N ARG A 82 0.90 13.59 -4.82
CA ARG A 82 2.13 13.89 -4.07
C ARG A 82 3.23 12.89 -4.39
N GLU A 83 2.92 11.59 -4.39
CA GLU A 83 3.89 10.55 -4.73
C GLU A 83 4.41 10.72 -6.16
N ALA A 84 3.53 11.00 -7.12
CA ALA A 84 3.95 11.28 -8.50
C ALA A 84 4.88 12.50 -8.59
N ALA A 85 4.60 13.57 -7.85
CA ALA A 85 5.45 14.76 -7.79
C ALA A 85 6.83 14.45 -7.15
N GLU A 86 6.85 13.70 -6.04
CA GLU A 86 8.09 13.26 -5.39
C GLU A 86 8.93 12.35 -6.30
N GLN A 87 8.29 11.42 -7.02
CA GLN A 87 8.97 10.58 -8.00
C GLN A 87 9.55 11.39 -9.16
N ALA A 88 8.80 12.37 -9.68
CA ALA A 88 9.27 13.25 -10.74
C ALA A 88 10.46 14.11 -10.28
N ALA A 89 10.40 14.65 -9.07
CA ALA A 89 11.51 15.38 -8.45
C ALA A 89 12.75 14.49 -8.28
N CYS A 90 12.57 13.27 -7.77
CA CYS A 90 13.66 12.31 -7.62
C CYS A 90 14.28 11.93 -8.98
N LYS A 91 13.46 11.71 -10.01
CA LYS A 91 13.93 11.41 -11.38
C LYS A 91 14.76 12.56 -11.98
N ALA A 92 14.53 13.79 -11.55
CA ALA A 92 15.32 14.95 -12.00
C ALA A 92 16.67 15.09 -11.29
N ASP A 93 16.85 14.46 -10.12
CA ASP A 93 18.03 14.51 -9.27
C ASP A 93 18.86 13.22 -9.39
N LEU A 94 20.12 13.34 -9.81
CA LEU A 94 21.00 12.17 -10.04
C LEU A 94 21.24 11.38 -8.75
N LYS A 95 21.43 12.06 -7.63
CA LYS A 95 21.72 11.42 -6.34
C LYS A 95 20.52 10.61 -5.89
N CYS A 96 19.33 11.23 -5.87
CA CYS A 96 18.11 10.54 -5.49
C CYS A 96 17.84 9.34 -6.41
N TRP A 97 17.89 9.57 -7.73
CA TRP A 97 17.59 8.54 -8.71
C TRP A 97 18.61 7.40 -8.68
N GLY A 98 19.89 7.72 -8.55
CA GLY A 98 20.99 6.76 -8.44
C GLY A 98 20.87 5.91 -7.18
N GLU A 99 20.71 6.53 -6.00
CA GLU A 99 20.58 5.82 -4.72
C GLU A 99 19.35 4.91 -4.72
N LYS A 100 18.18 5.44 -5.12
CA LYS A 100 16.91 4.70 -5.17
C LYS A 100 16.98 3.44 -6.04
N HIS A 101 17.76 3.47 -7.12
CA HIS A 101 17.79 2.41 -8.11
C HIS A 101 19.08 1.59 -8.13
N SER A 102 20.09 1.95 -7.34
CA SER A 102 21.39 1.26 -7.26
C SER A 102 21.25 -0.22 -6.88
N ILE A 103 20.38 -0.56 -5.93
CA ILE A 103 20.15 -1.94 -5.47
C ILE A 103 19.51 -2.77 -6.58
N ALA A 104 18.42 -2.27 -7.18
CA ALA A 104 17.76 -2.96 -8.28
C ALA A 104 18.72 -3.15 -9.47
N GLY A 105 19.41 -2.08 -9.86
CA GLY A 105 20.41 -2.15 -10.92
C GLY A 105 21.54 -3.13 -10.59
N SER A 106 21.97 -3.25 -9.34
CA SER A 106 22.96 -4.26 -8.92
C SER A 106 22.48 -5.69 -9.22
N VAL A 107 21.20 -5.98 -8.96
CA VAL A 107 20.60 -7.28 -9.26
C VAL A 107 20.50 -7.52 -10.77
N TYR A 108 19.99 -6.54 -11.53
CA TYR A 108 19.78 -6.69 -12.98
C TYR A 108 21.08 -6.70 -13.79
N CYS A 109 22.05 -5.87 -13.43
CA CYS A 109 23.30 -5.68 -14.17
C CYS A 109 24.31 -6.80 -13.95
N ARG A 110 24.32 -7.41 -12.76
CA ARG A 110 25.30 -8.44 -12.38
C ARG A 110 25.52 -9.52 -13.46
N PRO A 111 24.50 -10.25 -13.94
CA PRO A 111 24.72 -11.30 -14.93
C PRO A 111 25.22 -10.77 -16.28
N TYR A 112 24.96 -9.50 -16.62
CA TYR A 112 25.47 -8.88 -17.84
C TYR A 112 26.94 -8.51 -17.70
N VAL A 113 27.36 -8.01 -16.54
CA VAL A 113 28.77 -7.72 -16.25
C VAL A 113 29.60 -9.01 -16.23
N GLU A 114 29.09 -10.08 -15.61
CA GLU A 114 29.77 -11.38 -15.56
C GLU A 114 30.06 -11.94 -16.97
N ARG A 115 29.12 -11.75 -17.91
CA ARG A 115 29.27 -12.16 -19.32
C ARG A 115 30.30 -11.37 -20.13
N LEU A 116 30.82 -10.27 -19.59
CA LEU A 116 31.93 -9.54 -20.24
C LEU A 116 33.27 -10.26 -20.07
N ALA A 117 33.37 -11.22 -19.15
CA ALA A 117 34.58 -12.00 -18.96
C ALA A 117 34.78 -12.95 -20.15
N ALA A 118 35.97 -12.88 -20.77
CA ALA A 118 36.32 -13.78 -21.87
C ALA A 118 36.56 -15.23 -21.39
N ASN A 119 37.03 -15.40 -20.14
CA ASN A 119 37.28 -16.70 -19.53
C ASN A 119 36.47 -16.82 -18.23
N ASN A 120 37.07 -16.42 -17.11
CA ASN A 120 36.48 -16.53 -15.79
C ASN A 120 36.37 -15.14 -15.12
N PHE A 121 35.52 -15.03 -14.11
CA PHE A 121 35.34 -13.81 -13.32
C PHE A 121 35.33 -14.12 -11.82
N GLU A 122 35.74 -13.15 -11.02
CA GLU A 122 35.67 -13.21 -9.56
C GLU A 122 35.18 -11.87 -9.02
N TRP A 123 34.10 -11.93 -8.25
CA TRP A 123 33.64 -10.82 -7.42
C TRP A 123 34.48 -10.79 -6.13
N TYR A 124 35.04 -9.65 -5.79
CA TYR A 124 35.85 -9.47 -4.57
C TYR A 124 35.30 -8.39 -3.65
N ASP A 125 34.02 -8.03 -3.81
CA ASP A 125 33.27 -7.21 -2.85
C ASP A 125 33.00 -7.93 -1.54
N SER A 126 32.82 -7.15 -0.47
CA SER A 126 32.40 -7.66 0.84
C SER A 126 30.87 -7.85 0.89
N LEU A 127 30.36 -8.67 1.82
CA LEU A 127 28.92 -8.96 1.95
C LEU A 127 28.01 -7.72 2.04
N LEU A 128 28.51 -6.63 2.61
CA LEU A 128 27.77 -5.37 2.81
C LEU A 128 28.23 -4.25 1.87
N GLU A 129 29.21 -4.52 1.00
CA GLU A 129 29.71 -3.50 0.09
C GLU A 129 28.85 -3.46 -1.18
N PRO A 130 28.37 -2.28 -1.60
CA PRO A 130 27.62 -2.17 -2.85
C PRO A 130 28.53 -2.49 -4.04
N LYS A 131 28.07 -3.39 -4.92
CA LYS A 131 28.80 -3.71 -6.16
C LYS A 131 29.03 -2.45 -7.00
N PHE A 132 28.00 -1.63 -7.13
CA PHE A 132 28.04 -0.36 -7.83
C PHE A 132 28.13 0.78 -6.81
N SER A 133 29.28 1.44 -6.74
CA SER A 133 29.57 2.52 -5.78
C SER A 133 29.36 3.92 -6.36
N HIS A 134 29.26 4.04 -7.69
CA HIS A 134 29.12 5.31 -8.38
C HIS A 134 28.00 5.25 -9.42
N TYR A 135 27.46 6.41 -9.77
CA TYR A 135 26.44 6.52 -10.81
C TYR A 135 26.52 7.88 -11.54
N ARG A 136 26.10 7.88 -12.81
CA ARG A 136 25.95 9.09 -13.62
C ARG A 136 24.78 8.96 -14.59
N TRP A 137 24.35 10.06 -15.18
CA TRP A 137 23.35 10.00 -16.25
C TRP A 137 23.94 9.35 -17.51
N ALA A 138 23.29 8.29 -18.00
CA ALA A 138 23.49 7.81 -19.37
C ALA A 138 22.55 8.57 -20.32
N ASN A 139 21.30 8.73 -19.91
CA ASN A 139 20.33 9.59 -20.58
C ASN A 139 19.36 10.17 -19.54
N ARG A 140 19.52 11.47 -19.24
CA ARG A 140 18.70 12.17 -18.26
C ARG A 140 17.23 12.28 -18.68
N ALA A 141 16.95 12.43 -19.97
CA ALA A 141 15.58 12.61 -20.48
C ALA A 141 14.74 11.34 -20.29
N SER A 142 15.30 10.17 -20.57
CA SER A 142 14.63 8.89 -20.34
C SER A 142 14.76 8.40 -18.88
N GLY A 143 15.75 8.88 -18.14
CA GLY A 143 16.04 8.45 -16.77
C GLY A 143 16.97 7.23 -16.70
N VAL A 144 17.70 6.95 -17.77
CA VAL A 144 18.70 5.87 -17.80
C VAL A 144 19.95 6.32 -17.07
N ILE A 145 20.41 5.49 -16.13
CA ILE A 145 21.61 5.73 -15.32
C ILE A 145 22.70 4.75 -15.69
N THR A 146 23.94 5.22 -15.74
CA THR A 146 25.11 4.37 -15.72
C THR A 146 25.46 4.10 -14.27
N LEU A 147 25.39 2.84 -13.85
CA LEU A 147 25.93 2.35 -12.58
C LEU A 147 27.37 1.89 -12.81
N ILE A 148 28.28 2.24 -11.90
CA ILE A 148 29.71 2.00 -12.04
C ILE A 148 30.26 1.31 -10.79
N GLY A 149 31.10 0.29 -10.98
CA GLY A 149 31.81 -0.40 -9.93
C GLY A 149 33.17 -0.93 -10.40
N ASP A 150 33.99 -1.41 -9.47
CA ASP A 150 35.34 -1.95 -9.78
C ASP A 150 35.70 -3.22 -8.99
N LYS A 151 34.70 -3.83 -8.33
CA LYS A 151 34.82 -5.03 -7.50
C LYS A 151 34.78 -6.36 -8.25
N VAL A 152 35.23 -6.36 -9.50
CA VAL A 152 35.34 -7.57 -10.32
C VAL A 152 36.75 -7.76 -10.86
N LYS A 153 37.20 -9.01 -10.89
CA LYS A 153 38.39 -9.46 -11.62
C LYS A 153 37.94 -10.31 -12.80
N PHE A 154 38.56 -10.11 -13.95
CA PHE A 154 38.42 -11.00 -15.11
C PHE A 154 39.74 -11.72 -15.36
N GLN A 155 39.66 -12.99 -15.74
CA GLN A 155 40.81 -13.82 -16.06
C GLN A 155 41.21 -13.64 -17.53
N ASN A 156 42.47 -13.29 -17.78
CA ASN A 156 43.02 -13.23 -19.14
C ASN A 156 43.33 -14.63 -19.70
N GLY A 157 43.78 -14.71 -20.96
CA GLY A 157 44.10 -15.98 -21.62
C GLY A 157 45.28 -16.76 -21.03
N PHE A 158 46.04 -16.17 -20.10
CA PHE A 158 47.14 -16.83 -19.37
C PHE A 158 46.74 -17.24 -17.94
N GLY A 159 45.48 -17.06 -17.56
CA GLY A 159 44.98 -17.39 -16.23
C GLY A 159 45.20 -16.30 -15.17
N ALA A 160 45.75 -15.12 -15.53
CA ALA A 160 45.99 -14.04 -14.60
C ALA A 160 44.72 -13.22 -14.34
N TRP A 161 44.49 -12.87 -13.06
CA TRP A 161 43.34 -12.07 -12.63
C TRP A 161 43.62 -10.58 -12.75
N ILE A 162 42.78 -9.89 -13.53
CA ILE A 162 42.90 -8.45 -13.78
C ILE A 162 41.67 -7.74 -13.26
N ILE A 163 41.86 -6.69 -12.47
CA ILE A 163 40.76 -5.88 -11.95
C ILE A 163 40.20 -4.98 -13.05
N HIS A 164 38.89 -4.93 -13.11
CA HIS A 164 38.16 -4.13 -14.09
C HIS A 164 37.22 -3.15 -13.41
N THR A 165 37.17 -1.93 -13.96
CA THR A 165 36.05 -1.02 -13.76
C THR A 165 34.98 -1.41 -14.76
N TYR A 166 33.77 -1.61 -14.29
CA TYR A 166 32.63 -2.00 -15.09
C TYR A 166 31.51 -0.99 -14.94
N GLU A 167 30.75 -0.84 -16.02
CA GLU A 167 29.64 0.10 -16.12
C GLU A 167 28.43 -0.64 -16.68
N CYS A 168 27.25 -0.32 -16.16
CA CYS A 168 25.98 -0.83 -16.63
C CYS A 168 25.00 0.32 -16.82
N ASP A 169 24.54 0.53 -18.04
CA ASP A 169 23.45 1.46 -18.31
C ASP A 169 22.14 0.74 -18.02
N PHE A 170 21.40 1.25 -17.03
CA PHE A 170 20.19 0.64 -16.50
C PHE A 170 19.01 1.61 -16.67
N ASP A 171 17.90 1.10 -17.20
CA ASP A 171 16.61 1.76 -17.25
C ASP A 171 15.79 1.33 -16.02
N PRO A 172 15.63 2.19 -14.99
CA PRO A 172 14.92 1.82 -13.77
C PRO A 172 13.40 1.75 -13.94
N VAL A 173 12.87 2.40 -14.99
CA VAL A 173 11.42 2.40 -15.28
C VAL A 173 11.05 1.08 -15.95
N ALA A 174 11.78 0.70 -17.00
CA ALA A 174 11.57 -0.57 -17.70
C ALA A 174 12.20 -1.78 -16.96
N LYS A 175 12.96 -1.54 -15.89
CA LYS A 175 13.74 -2.54 -15.14
C LYS A 175 14.60 -3.41 -16.06
N ARG A 176 15.35 -2.76 -16.95
CA ARG A 176 16.10 -3.42 -18.02
C ARG A 176 17.51 -2.86 -18.15
N VAL A 177 18.45 -3.74 -18.43
CA VAL A 177 19.82 -3.38 -18.82
C VAL A 177 19.82 -2.89 -20.28
N VAL A 178 20.37 -1.70 -20.50
CA VAL A 178 20.51 -1.06 -21.80
C VAL A 178 21.83 -1.43 -22.44
N ASP A 179 22.93 -1.32 -21.70
CA ASP A 179 24.30 -1.62 -22.16
C ASP A 179 25.19 -2.01 -20.98
N VAL A 180 26.26 -2.76 -21.24
CA VAL A 180 27.30 -3.08 -20.26
C VAL A 180 28.69 -3.03 -20.88
N ARG A 181 29.66 -2.57 -20.10
CA ARG A 181 31.06 -2.45 -20.54
C ARG A 181 32.01 -2.58 -19.37
N ALA A 182 33.22 -3.04 -19.65
CA ALA A 182 34.28 -3.15 -18.66
C ALA A 182 35.62 -2.72 -19.26
N ARG A 183 36.47 -2.12 -18.44
CA ARG A 183 37.82 -1.70 -18.81
C ARG A 183 38.77 -2.08 -17.69
N GLN A 184 39.97 -2.50 -18.04
CA GLN A 184 41.01 -2.78 -17.05
C GLN A 184 41.29 -1.53 -16.20
N GLY A 185 41.40 -1.71 -14.88
CA GLY A 185 41.69 -0.63 -13.93
C GLY A 185 40.71 -0.58 -12.78
N ARG A 186 40.97 0.34 -11.85
CA ARG A 186 40.12 0.65 -10.70
C ARG A 186 39.57 2.06 -10.80
N ILE A 187 38.48 2.32 -10.10
CA ILE A 187 38.00 3.69 -9.93
C ILE A 187 39.03 4.43 -9.06
N PRO A 188 39.52 5.61 -9.48
CA PRO A 188 40.42 6.41 -8.65
C PRO A 188 39.76 6.71 -7.30
N LEU A 189 40.54 6.61 -6.22
CA LEU A 189 40.11 7.11 -4.91
C LEU A 189 40.18 8.65 -4.99
N ASN A 190 39.02 9.29 -5.05
CA ASN A 190 38.91 10.75 -4.89
C ASN A 190 38.77 11.10 -3.41
#